data_AF-A0A933DD50-F1
#
_entry.id   AF-A0A933DD50-F1
#
_cell.length_a   1.000
_cell.length_b   1.000
_cell.length_c   1.000
_cell.angle_alpha   90.00
_cell.angle_beta   90.00
_cell.angle_gamma   90.00
#
_symmetry.space_group_name_H-M   'P 1'
#
loop_
_entity.id
_entity.type
_entity.pdbx_description
1 polymer ?
#
loop_
_entity_poly.entity_id
_entity_poly.type
_entity_poly.pdbx_seq_one_letter_code
_entity_poly.pdbx_strand_id
1 'polypeptide(L)'
;REAGMVFGNLLGTIVTNATLVLGVVGLISPISLPVGIRAYLIATIAFVVVFGVFWLLVRTKKRLDRWEGAVLILIYLVFAYWELVRAGGK
;
A
#
# COMPACT_ATOMS: atom_id res chain seq x y z
N ARG A 1 -25.24 2.73 8.26
CA ARG A 1 -24.62 2.68 9.61
C ARG A 1 -23.45 1.71 9.66
N GLU A 2 -23.54 0.55 9.01
CA GLU A 2 -22.45 -0.44 8.95
C GLU A 2 -21.23 0.01 8.13
N ALA A 3 -21.44 0.73 7.02
CA ALA A 3 -20.34 1.21 6.16
C ALA A 3 -19.28 2.04 6.91
N GLY A 4 -19.68 2.86 7.90
CA GLY A 4 -18.74 3.64 8.71
C GLY A 4 -17.93 2.76 9.67
N MET A 5 -18.55 1.70 10.20
CA MET A 5 -17.89 0.73 11.08
C MET A 5 -16.87 -0.13 10.30
N VAL A 6 -17.24 -0.57 9.10
CA VAL A 6 -16.34 -1.30 8.19
C VAL A 6 -15.14 -0.44 7.79
N PHE A 7 -15.37 0.83 7.48
CA PHE A 7 -14.30 1.76 7.13
C PHE A 7 -13.38 2.07 8.31
N GLY A 8 -13.95 2.24 9.52
CA GLY A 8 -13.18 2.43 10.76
C GLY A 8 -12.32 1.21 11.11
N ASN A 9 -12.84 -0.01 10.92
CA ASN A 9 -12.08 -1.24 11.12
C ASN A 9 -10.91 -1.38 10.11
N LEU A 10 -11.17 -1.03 8.84
CA LEU A 10 -10.16 -1.03 7.78
C LEU A 10 -9.02 -0.06 8.07
N LEU A 11 -9.36 1.21 8.33
CA LEU A 11 -8.35 2.24 8.63
C LEU A 11 -7.63 1.97 9.96
N GLY A 12 -8.36 1.53 10.99
CA GLY A 12 -7.79 1.19 12.29
C GLY A 12 -6.70 0.12 12.17
N THR A 13 -6.97 -0.95 11.42
CA THR A 13 -5.98 -2.01 11.19
C THR A 13 -4.72 -1.48 10.51
N ILE A 14 -4.85 -0.59 9.52
CA ILE A 14 -3.70 0.01 8.81
C ILE A 14 -2.87 0.87 9.77
N VAL A 15 -3.53 1.74 10.55
CA VAL A 15 -2.85 2.65 11.48
C VAL A 15 -2.14 1.87 12.59
N THR A 16 -2.81 0.88 13.19
CA THR A 16 -2.20 0.05 14.26
C THR A 16 -1.02 -0.76 13.73
N ASN A 17 -1.08 -1.33 12.53
CA ASN A 17 0.05 -2.06 11.96
C ASN A 17 1.24 -1.14 11.64
N ALA A 18 0.98 0.03 11.05
CA ALA A 18 2.04 0.95 10.67
C ALA A 18 2.73 1.62 11.89
N THR A 19 2.01 1.77 13.01
CA THR A 19 2.54 2.46 14.20
C THR A 19 2.96 1.49 15.28
N LEU A 20 2.02 0.70 15.81
CA LEU A 20 2.24 -0.16 16.96
C LEU A 20 3.08 -1.38 16.59
N VAL A 21 2.69 -2.12 15.53
CA VAL A 21 3.39 -3.34 15.14
C VAL A 21 4.80 -3.01 14.64
N LEU A 22 4.93 -2.10 13.68
CA LEU A 22 6.26 -1.70 13.17
C LEU A 22 7.12 -1.04 14.24
N GLY A 23 6.54 -0.23 15.14
CA GLY A 23 7.27 0.38 16.25
C GLY A 23 7.84 -0.67 17.20
N VAL A 24 7.00 -1.60 17.67
CA VAL A 24 7.45 -2.70 18.55
C VAL A 24 8.49 -3.59 17.85
N VAL A 25 8.30 -3.91 16.57
CA VAL A 25 9.29 -4.69 15.79
C VAL A 25 10.61 -3.93 15.70
N GLY A 26 10.61 -2.63 15.44
CA GLY A 26 11.84 -1.83 15.36
C GLY A 26 12.58 -1.70 16.69
N LEU A 27 11.86 -1.73 17.82
CA LEU A 27 12.43 -1.75 19.17
C LEU A 27 13.08 -3.10 19.52
N ILE A 28 12.43 -4.21 19.16
CA ILE A 28 12.91 -5.58 19.48
C ILE A 28 13.99 -6.04 18.50
N SER A 29 13.79 -5.80 17.21
CA SER A 29 14.65 -6.23 16.11
C SER A 29 14.93 -5.03 15.20
N PRO A 30 16.08 -4.35 15.37
CA PRO A 30 16.45 -3.21 14.54
C PRO A 30 16.32 -3.56 13.06
N ILE A 31 15.42 -2.86 12.37
CA ILE A 31 15.09 -3.13 10.97
C ILE A 31 16.30 -2.74 10.12
N SER A 32 17.10 -3.74 9.80
CA SER A 32 18.23 -3.62 8.88
C SER A 32 17.69 -3.80 7.47
N LEU A 33 17.83 -2.80 6.59
CA LEU A 33 17.37 -2.88 5.19
C LEU A 33 18.45 -3.55 4.33
N PRO A 34 18.44 -4.88 4.12
CA PRO A 34 19.54 -5.59 3.48
C PRO A 34 19.52 -5.38 1.96
N VAL A 35 18.35 -4.98 1.42
CA VAL A 35 18.09 -4.77 -0.01
C VAL A 35 18.52 -3.37 -0.49
N GLY A 36 19.04 -2.53 0.42
CA GLY A 36 19.48 -1.16 0.15
C GLY A 36 18.31 -0.18 -0.04
N ILE A 37 18.60 1.11 0.20
CA ILE A 37 17.65 2.22 0.11
C ILE A 37 16.92 2.27 -1.24
N ARG A 38 17.55 1.79 -2.32
CA ARG A 38 16.97 1.79 -3.68
C ARG A 38 15.69 0.96 -3.80
N ALA A 39 15.61 -0.24 -3.21
CA ALA A 39 14.41 -1.07 -3.29
C ALA A 39 13.24 -0.42 -2.52
N TYR A 40 13.55 0.11 -1.34
CA TYR A 40 12.58 0.84 -0.51
C TYR A 40 12.04 2.10 -1.22
N LEU A 41 12.91 2.86 -1.88
CA LEU A 41 12.51 4.04 -2.66
C LEU A 41 11.59 3.66 -3.83
N ILE A 42 11.87 2.58 -4.55
CA ILE A 42 11.00 2.13 -5.65
C ILE A 42 9.61 1.75 -5.14
N ALA A 43 9.53 1.00 -4.04
CA ALA A 43 8.25 0.65 -3.41
C ALA A 43 7.50 1.90 -2.91
N THR A 44 8.22 2.88 -2.35
CA THR A 44 7.64 4.15 -1.86
C THR A 44 7.10 5.00 -3.01
N ILE A 45 7.85 5.11 -4.11
CA ILE A 45 7.40 5.85 -5.31
C ILE A 45 6.16 5.17 -5.90
N ALA A 46 6.16 3.84 -6.01
CA ALA A 46 4.99 3.09 -6.49
C ALA A 46 3.76 3.34 -5.62
N PHE A 47 3.92 3.33 -4.29
CA PHE A 47 2.86 3.65 -3.36
C PHE A 47 2.31 5.07 -3.54
N VAL A 48 3.19 6.07 -3.67
CA VAL A 48 2.78 7.48 -3.89
C VAL A 48 2.04 7.65 -5.22
N VAL A 49 2.48 6.98 -6.29
CA VAL A 49 1.80 7.03 -7.60
C VAL A 49 0.41 6.40 -7.50
N VAL A 50 0.28 5.21 -6.91
CA VAL A 50 -1.03 4.54 -6.75
C VAL A 50 -1.96 5.37 -5.87
N PHE A 51 -1.45 5.93 -4.78
CA PHE A 51 -2.23 6.80 -3.90
C PHE A 51 -2.67 8.10 -4.61
N GLY A 52 -1.78 8.70 -5.41
CA GLY A 52 -2.08 9.89 -6.21
C GLY A 52 -3.17 9.63 -7.25
N VAL A 53 -3.09 8.49 -7.96
CA VAL A 53 -4.11 8.05 -8.91
C VAL A 53 -5.45 7.80 -8.20
N PHE A 54 -5.43 7.10 -7.07
CA PHE A 54 -6.61 6.89 -6.22
C PHE A 54 -7.25 8.22 -5.79
N TRP A 55 -6.44 9.16 -5.31
CA TRP A 55 -6.93 10.48 -4.87
C TRP A 55 -7.57 11.27 -6.01
N LEU A 56 -6.97 11.24 -7.20
CA LEU A 56 -7.46 11.94 -8.38
C LEU A 56 -8.82 11.37 -8.85
N LEU A 57 -8.95 10.04 -8.82
CA LEU A 57 -10.20 9.32 -9.13
C LEU A 57 -11.31 9.68 -8.13
N VAL A 58 -11.01 9.61 -6.82
CA VAL A 58 -11.96 9.96 -5.74
C VAL A 58 -12.42 11.42 -5.81
N ARG A 59 -11.55 12.34 -6.28
CA ARG A 59 -11.88 13.77 -6.40
C ARG A 59 -12.83 14.06 -7.57
N THR A 60 -12.79 13.25 -8.63
CA THR A 60 -13.51 13.55 -9.89
C THR A 60 -14.97 13.10 -9.83
N LYS A 61 -15.27 12.00 -9.15
CA LYS A 61 -16.62 11.54 -8.88
C LYS A 61 -16.62 11.04 -7.44
N LYS A 62 -17.51 11.54 -6.57
CA LYS A 62 -17.64 11.12 -5.16
C LYS A 62 -18.02 9.62 -4.96
N ARG A 63 -17.80 8.78 -5.97
CA ARG A 63 -18.02 7.34 -6.04
C ARG A 63 -16.92 6.74 -6.92
N LEU A 64 -16.17 5.81 -6.35
CA LEU A 64 -15.23 4.97 -7.08
C LEU A 64 -16.03 4.03 -7.98
N ASP A 65 -15.91 4.19 -9.30
CA ASP A 65 -16.60 3.33 -10.25
C ASP A 65 -15.91 1.96 -10.33
N ARG A 66 -16.65 0.91 -10.71
CA ARG A 66 -16.15 -0.47 -10.81
C ARG A 66 -14.94 -0.57 -11.74
N TRP A 67 -14.93 0.23 -12.81
CA TRP A 67 -13.83 0.32 -13.75
C TRP A 67 -12.58 0.98 -13.15
N GLU A 68 -12.74 2.02 -12.35
CA GLU A 68 -11.63 2.71 -11.67
C GLU A 68 -10.97 1.79 -10.64
N GLY A 69 -11.77 1.03 -9.90
CA GLY A 69 -11.30 -0.02 -9.00
C GLY A 69 -10.55 -1.15 -9.74
N ALA A 70 -11.05 -1.58 -10.90
CA ALA A 70 -10.37 -2.60 -11.72
C ALA A 70 -9.00 -2.13 -12.22
N VAL A 71 -8.86 -0.86 -12.60
CA VAL A 71 -7.56 -0.28 -13.00
C VAL A 71 -6.59 -0.26 -11.83
N LEU A 72 -7.04 0.11 -10.63
CA LEU A 72 -6.18 0.09 -9.43
C LEU A 72 -5.71 -1.33 -9.07
N ILE A 73 -6.60 -2.32 -9.17
CA ILE A 73 -6.24 -3.74 -8.97
C ILE A 73 -5.22 -4.18 -10.02
N LEU A 74 -5.41 -3.83 -11.29
CA LEU A 74 -4.46 -4.19 -12.35
C LEU A 74 -3.07 -3.60 -12.10
N ILE A 75 -2.99 -2.32 -11.72
CA ILE A 75 -1.71 -1.67 -11.36
C ILE A 75 -1.05 -2.38 -10.19
N TYR A 76 -1.83 -2.73 -9.15
CA TYR A 76 -1.33 -3.50 -8.01
C TYR A 76 -0.79 -4.87 -8.41
N LEU A 77 -1.50 -5.61 -9.27
CA LEU A 77 -1.06 -6.93 -9.76
C LEU A 77 0.23 -6.84 -10.58
N VAL A 78 0.38 -5.84 -11.45
CA VAL A 78 1.61 -5.60 -12.22
C VAL A 78 2.78 -5.31 -11.27
N PHE A 79 2.56 -4.43 -10.28
CA PHE A 79 3.57 -4.15 -9.26
C PHE A 79 3.95 -5.40 -8.46
N ALA A 80 2.97 -6.16 -7.98
CA ALA A 80 3.18 -7.39 -7.22
C ALA A 80 3.94 -8.45 -8.04
N TYR A 81 3.59 -8.62 -9.31
CA TYR A 81 4.30 -9.52 -10.22
C TYR A 81 5.74 -9.09 -10.43
N TRP A 82 5.97 -7.79 -10.67
CA TRP A 82 7.32 -7.25 -10.87
C TRP A 82 8.19 -7.43 -9.62
N GLU A 83 7.64 -7.18 -8.43
CA GLU A 83 8.34 -7.41 -7.17
C GLU A 83 8.60 -8.90 -6.92
N LEU A 84 7.65 -9.78 -7.27
CA LEU A 84 7.82 -11.23 -7.15
C LEU A 84 8.93 -11.76 -8.05
N VAL A 85 8.99 -11.32 -9.31
CA VAL A 85 10.06 -11.69 -10.25
C VAL A 85 11.41 -11.14 -9.78
N ARG A 86 11.43 -9.91 -9.26
CA ARG A 86 12.63 -9.30 -8.67
C ARG A 86 13.12 -10.05 -7.42
N ALA A 87 12.19 -10.53 -6.59
CA ALA A 87 12.49 -11.28 -5.38
C ALA A 87 12.93 -12.73 -5.67
N GLY A 88 12.33 -13.38 -6.67
CA GLY A 88 12.69 -14.74 -7.10
C GLY A 88 13.91 -14.82 -8.04
N GLY A 89 14.38 -13.68 -8.54
CA GLY A 89 15.65 -13.57 -9.29
C GLY A 89 16.90 -13.46 -8.41
N LYS A 90 16.76 -13.67 -7.09
CA LYS A 90 17.86 -13.87 -6.14
C LYS A 90 17.89 -15.31 -5.66
#